data_AF-A0A0N8JW50-F1
#
_entry.id   AF-A0A0N8JW50-F1
#
_cell.length_a   1.000
_cell.length_b   1.000
_cell.length_c   1.000
_cell.angle_alpha   90.00
_cell.angle_beta   90.00
_cell.angle_gamma   90.00
#
_symmetry.space_group_name_H-M   'P 1'
#
loop_
_entity.id
_entity.type
_entity.pdbx_description
1 polymer ?
#
loop_
_entity_poly.entity_id
_entity_poly.type
_entity_poly.pdbx_seq_one_letter_code
_entity_poly.pdbx_strand_id
1 'polypeptide(L)'
;INKLDKAAAAAHTFYLANPDHMEMKQNLEYYRMMAGVQETDFKDLEAKPHMEYFTADQECRALCEGGYDYDGYNYMDYSADLFQAITGKYGHDIYHYMQVLNCKQNCAVELATLPGSDNPLEDFLPSHFNYLQFSYYNSEDYQKAIECAKTYLLFHPEDEVMNQNLAYYSSMLGEDKAAAISARETVHRHVRQSLLEKELLYFGYEVFGITFVDPDSWTPAEVMPLKLREKQKAERETAARITEEIGNLMKEIENLVEEKNKESTDIAKMVREGGSVLFDDITVTMTSKNLNGSLRVVLDGVITDDECRELHRLSNAAALTGDGYRGKPSPHSPSETFQGMGQEGKVSLKSAHLYFNLSEKVRKVMESYFRLETPLYFSYTHLVCRSAIE
;
A
#
# COMPACT_ATOMS: atom_id res chain seq x y z
N ILE A 1 -12.44 53.54 22.72
CA ILE A 1 -12.90 53.25 24.10
C ILE A 1 -14.15 52.39 23.92
N ASN A 2 -14.23 51.17 24.49
CA ASN A 2 -15.10 50.02 24.10
C ASN A 2 -14.67 49.21 22.86
N LYS A 3 -13.48 48.60 22.90
CA LYS A 3 -13.11 47.48 21.99
C LYS A 3 -12.91 46.22 22.82
N LEU A 4 -14.00 45.67 23.34
CA LEU A 4 -13.99 44.54 24.28
C LEU A 4 -13.44 43.28 23.60
N ASP A 5 -13.76 43.07 22.33
CA ASP A 5 -13.19 42.07 21.43
C ASP A 5 -11.65 42.09 21.44
N LYS A 6 -11.04 43.27 21.27
CA LYS A 6 -9.58 43.42 21.23
C LYS A 6 -8.94 43.27 22.59
N ALA A 7 -9.64 43.69 23.65
CA ALA A 7 -9.16 43.54 25.02
C ALA A 7 -9.16 42.07 25.46
N ALA A 8 -10.21 41.31 25.11
CA ALA A 8 -10.29 39.87 25.34
C ALA A 8 -9.18 39.12 24.60
N ALA A 9 -8.97 39.41 23.31
CA ALA A 9 -7.90 38.80 22.51
C ALA A 9 -6.50 39.09 23.09
N ALA A 10 -6.21 40.33 23.50
CA ALA A 10 -4.92 40.69 24.07
C ALA A 10 -4.68 40.04 25.45
N ALA A 11 -5.70 40.01 26.30
CA ALA A 11 -5.64 39.31 27.59
C ALA A 11 -5.42 37.81 27.41
N HIS A 12 -6.07 37.20 26.42
CA HIS A 12 -5.94 35.80 26.09
C HIS A 12 -4.53 35.44 25.61
N THR A 13 -4.00 36.25 24.68
CA THR A 13 -2.61 36.16 24.19
C THR A 13 -1.61 36.18 25.34
N PHE A 14 -1.74 37.16 26.26
CA PHE A 14 -0.85 37.26 27.41
C PHE A 14 -0.96 36.06 28.36
N TYR A 15 -2.17 35.57 28.60
CA TYR A 15 -2.41 34.42 29.49
C TYR A 15 -1.80 33.13 28.95
N LEU A 16 -1.92 32.87 27.65
CA LEU A 16 -1.30 31.69 27.02
C LEU A 16 0.22 31.69 27.18
N ALA A 17 0.86 32.86 27.10
CA ALA A 17 2.29 33.01 27.36
C ALA A 17 2.66 32.94 28.86
N ASN A 18 1.70 33.15 29.76
CA ASN A 18 1.91 33.23 31.21
C ASN A 18 0.79 32.52 32.01
N PRO A 19 0.69 31.17 31.93
CA PRO A 19 -0.47 30.43 32.46
C PRO A 19 -0.65 30.54 33.99
N ASP A 20 0.46 30.77 34.71
CA ASP A 20 0.50 30.90 36.17
C ASP A 20 0.10 32.31 36.67
N HIS A 21 -0.13 33.26 35.77
CA HIS A 21 -0.50 34.63 36.14
C HIS A 21 -1.97 34.73 36.57
N MET A 22 -2.21 34.53 37.86
CA MET A 22 -3.54 34.42 38.50
C MET A 22 -4.49 35.59 38.19
N GLU A 23 -3.99 36.82 38.17
CA GLU A 23 -4.80 38.02 37.88
C GLU A 23 -5.26 38.04 36.42
N MET A 24 -4.47 37.50 35.49
CA MET A 24 -4.88 37.45 34.08
C MET A 24 -5.98 36.42 33.88
N LYS A 25 -5.89 35.28 34.57
CA LYS A 25 -6.96 34.28 34.60
C LYS A 25 -8.29 34.88 35.07
N GLN A 26 -8.27 35.67 36.15
CA GLN A 26 -9.47 36.37 36.63
C GLN A 26 -9.99 37.42 35.63
N ASN A 27 -9.10 38.16 34.98
CA ASN A 27 -9.47 39.11 33.94
C ASN A 27 -10.16 38.42 32.75
N LEU A 28 -9.71 37.23 32.34
CA LEU A 28 -10.34 36.45 31.27
C LEU A 28 -11.76 36.01 31.63
N GLU A 29 -11.98 35.52 32.85
CA GLU A 29 -13.33 35.19 33.32
C GLU A 29 -14.24 36.43 33.37
N TYR A 30 -13.70 37.57 33.77
CA TYR A 30 -14.43 38.85 33.71
C TYR A 30 -14.82 39.22 32.26
N TYR A 31 -13.91 39.09 31.30
CA TYR A 31 -14.21 39.34 29.88
C TYR A 31 -15.30 38.41 29.34
N ARG A 32 -15.31 37.13 29.73
CA ARG A 32 -16.35 36.15 29.31
C ARG A 32 -17.75 36.55 29.79
N MET A 33 -17.85 37.22 30.93
CA MET A 33 -19.14 37.64 31.50
C MET A 33 -19.69 38.95 30.92
N MET A 34 -18.94 39.68 30.09
CA MET A 34 -19.37 40.97 29.56
C MET A 34 -20.25 40.84 28.31
N ALA A 35 -21.34 41.60 28.28
CA ALA A 35 -22.25 41.65 27.15
C ALA A 35 -21.54 42.17 25.89
N GLY A 36 -21.56 41.37 24.82
CA GLY A 36 -20.95 41.70 23.52
C GLY A 36 -19.56 41.11 23.29
N VAL A 37 -19.02 40.35 24.25
CA VAL A 37 -17.84 39.48 24.06
C VAL A 37 -18.31 38.07 23.70
N GLN A 38 -17.76 37.49 22.65
CA GLN A 38 -18.03 36.12 22.23
C GLN A 38 -16.80 35.23 22.42
N GLU A 39 -16.99 33.91 22.45
CA GLU A 39 -15.86 32.96 22.59
C GLU A 39 -14.83 33.14 21.47
N THR A 40 -15.27 33.53 20.26
CA THR A 40 -14.40 33.83 19.11
C THR A 40 -13.49 35.05 19.31
N ASP A 41 -13.74 35.88 20.33
CA ASP A 41 -12.90 37.04 20.63
C ASP A 41 -11.65 36.66 21.43
N PHE A 42 -11.62 35.47 22.06
CA PHE A 42 -10.46 34.91 22.76
C PHE A 42 -9.50 34.23 21.80
N LYS A 43 -9.00 35.02 20.84
CA LYS A 43 -7.98 34.59 19.89
C LYS A 43 -6.60 34.96 20.40
N ASP A 44 -5.66 34.04 20.25
CA ASP A 44 -4.24 34.35 20.39
C ASP A 44 -3.79 35.21 19.20
N LEU A 45 -3.43 36.46 19.48
CA LEU A 45 -2.98 37.42 18.47
C LEU A 45 -1.52 37.18 18.06
N GLU A 46 -0.78 36.39 18.83
CA GLU A 46 0.58 35.96 18.54
C GLU A 46 0.64 34.52 18.02
N ALA A 47 -0.50 33.82 17.94
CA ALA A 47 -0.59 32.52 17.30
C ALA A 47 -0.18 32.63 15.83
N LYS A 48 0.99 32.09 15.54
CA LYS A 48 1.45 31.86 14.18
C LYS A 48 0.84 30.53 13.70
N PRO A 49 0.56 30.32 12.42
CA PRO A 49 -0.06 29.07 11.92
C PRO A 49 0.65 27.77 12.33
N HIS A 50 1.97 27.79 12.58
CA HIS A 50 2.69 26.63 13.13
C HIS A 50 2.42 26.35 14.63
N MET A 51 1.71 27.22 15.33
CA MET A 51 1.20 27.01 16.69
C MET A 51 -0.12 26.23 16.69
N GLU A 52 -0.82 26.16 15.54
CA GLU A 52 -2.02 25.32 15.40
C GLU A 52 -1.69 23.85 15.58
N TYR A 53 -0.52 23.40 15.10
CA TYR A 53 0.00 22.06 15.36
C TYR A 53 0.06 21.76 16.86
N PHE A 54 0.66 22.62 17.67
CA PHE A 54 0.83 22.38 19.11
C PHE A 54 -0.50 22.43 19.86
N THR A 55 -1.43 23.24 19.39
CA THR A 55 -2.79 23.28 19.95
C THR A 55 -3.50 21.95 19.67
N ALA A 56 -3.46 21.48 18.42
CA ALA A 56 -4.05 20.21 18.02
C ALA A 56 -3.36 19.00 18.67
N ASP A 57 -2.03 19.05 18.86
CA ASP A 57 -1.25 18.04 19.61
C ASP A 57 -1.72 17.99 21.06
N GLN A 58 -1.89 19.13 21.71
CA GLN A 58 -2.39 19.18 23.08
C GLN A 58 -3.83 18.65 23.20
N GLU A 59 -4.71 18.99 22.25
CA GLU A 59 -6.08 18.47 22.19
C GLU A 59 -6.11 16.95 22.00
N CYS A 60 -5.35 16.43 21.04
CA CYS A 60 -5.22 14.98 20.83
C CYS A 60 -4.70 14.27 22.08
N ARG A 61 -3.63 14.81 22.69
CA ARG A 61 -3.02 14.23 23.89
C ARG A 61 -3.95 14.26 25.10
N ALA A 62 -4.85 15.24 25.18
CA ALA A 62 -5.87 15.28 26.23
C ALA A 62 -6.91 14.15 26.06
N LEU A 63 -7.25 13.79 24.82
CA LEU A 63 -8.14 12.66 24.53
C LEU A 63 -7.53 11.30 24.94
N CYS A 64 -6.20 11.21 25.00
CA CYS A 64 -5.50 10.01 25.48
C CYS A 64 -5.63 9.76 26.98
N GLU A 65 -6.08 10.73 27.79
CA GLU A 65 -6.19 10.58 29.26
C GLU A 65 -7.51 9.94 29.73
N GLY A 66 -8.23 9.29 28.81
CA GLY A 66 -9.46 8.53 29.10
C GLY A 66 -9.23 7.28 29.94
N GLY A 67 -10.32 6.64 30.39
CA GLY A 67 -10.24 5.35 31.10
C GLY A 67 -9.57 4.27 30.25
N TYR A 68 -8.87 3.34 30.89
CA TYR A 68 -8.24 2.19 30.21
C TYR A 68 -9.32 1.38 29.46
N ASP A 69 -9.20 1.28 28.14
CA ASP A 69 -10.05 0.39 27.35
C ASP A 69 -9.52 -1.03 27.47
N TYR A 70 -10.25 -1.89 28.17
CA TYR A 70 -9.93 -3.31 28.26
C TYR A 70 -10.39 -3.98 26.96
N ASP A 71 -9.45 -4.26 26.05
CA ASP A 71 -9.69 -5.03 24.82
C ASP A 71 -10.51 -6.31 25.11
N GLY A 72 -11.84 -6.21 24.99
CA GLY A 72 -12.78 -7.31 25.18
C GLY A 72 -13.10 -7.75 26.63
N TYR A 73 -12.50 -7.16 27.67
CA TYR A 73 -12.72 -7.56 29.08
C TYR A 73 -13.44 -6.52 29.95
N ASN A 74 -14.22 -5.63 29.35
CA ASN A 74 -15.08 -4.65 30.05
C ASN A 74 -16.19 -5.29 30.94
N TYR A 75 -16.18 -6.60 31.17
CA TYR A 75 -17.16 -7.34 31.98
C TYR A 75 -16.69 -7.64 33.41
N MET A 76 -15.44 -7.34 33.78
CA MET A 76 -15.01 -7.39 35.17
C MET A 76 -14.85 -5.98 35.72
N ASP A 77 -15.62 -5.64 36.76
CA ASP A 77 -15.38 -4.50 37.66
C ASP A 77 -14.04 -4.72 38.41
N TYR A 78 -12.92 -4.70 37.69
CA TYR A 78 -11.60 -4.87 38.27
C TYR A 78 -11.08 -3.52 38.75
N SER A 79 -11.14 -3.28 40.06
CA SER A 79 -10.51 -2.13 40.70
C SER A 79 -9.01 -2.39 40.88
N ALA A 80 -8.19 -1.99 39.90
CA ALA A 80 -6.74 -2.01 40.06
C ALA A 80 -6.31 -0.98 41.13
N ASP A 81 -5.41 -1.36 42.04
CA ASP A 81 -4.75 -0.37 42.89
C ASP A 81 -3.78 0.50 42.08
N LEU A 82 -3.38 1.65 42.62
CA LEU A 82 -2.51 2.62 41.93
C LEU A 82 -1.21 1.98 41.41
N PHE A 83 -0.63 1.02 42.14
CA PHE A 83 0.58 0.34 41.71
C PHE A 83 0.29 -0.65 40.58
N GLN A 84 -0.84 -1.36 40.61
CA GLN A 84 -1.23 -2.26 39.52
C GLN A 84 -1.57 -1.49 38.24
N ALA A 85 -2.22 -0.32 38.35
CA ALA A 85 -2.47 0.57 37.22
C ALA A 85 -1.18 1.17 36.61
N ILE A 86 -0.14 1.36 37.44
CA ILE A 86 1.16 1.93 37.02
C ILE A 86 2.18 0.87 36.60
N THR A 87 2.21 -0.32 37.22
CA THR A 87 3.33 -1.28 37.15
C THR A 87 3.00 -2.66 36.59
N GLY A 88 1.72 -2.99 36.35
CA GLY A 88 1.31 -4.18 35.57
C GLY A 88 1.89 -5.53 36.03
N LYS A 89 2.07 -5.76 37.34
CA LYS A 89 2.87 -6.92 37.81
C LYS A 89 2.14 -8.28 37.90
N TYR A 90 0.81 -8.33 37.95
CA TYR A 90 0.08 -9.56 38.33
C TYR A 90 -1.10 -9.98 37.44
N GLY A 91 -1.23 -9.40 36.25
CA GLY A 91 -2.28 -9.78 35.31
C GLY A 91 -1.80 -9.44 33.91
N HIS A 92 -2.18 -10.26 32.96
CA HIS A 92 -1.59 -10.32 31.62
C HIS A 92 -1.72 -9.00 30.81
N ASP A 93 -2.51 -8.01 31.25
CA ASP A 93 -2.89 -6.86 30.40
C ASP A 93 -3.19 -5.53 31.15
N ILE A 94 -2.31 -5.00 32.03
CA ILE A 94 -2.54 -3.62 32.56
C ILE A 94 -1.26 -2.78 32.62
N TYR A 95 -1.11 -1.87 31.65
CA TYR A 95 -0.13 -0.78 31.67
C TYR A 95 -0.77 0.53 31.20
N HIS A 96 -1.74 1.02 31.98
CA HIS A 96 -2.50 2.22 31.60
C HIS A 96 -1.59 3.41 31.25
N TYR A 97 -0.54 3.63 32.03
CA TYR A 97 0.42 4.70 31.73
C TYR A 97 1.17 4.50 30.40
N MET A 98 1.55 3.26 30.05
CA MET A 98 2.19 2.97 28.75
C MET A 98 1.21 3.14 27.59
N GLN A 99 -0.06 2.74 27.76
CA GLN A 99 -1.10 2.98 26.76
C GLN A 99 -1.33 4.48 26.53
N VAL A 100 -1.45 5.25 27.60
CA VAL A 100 -1.62 6.71 27.54
C VAL A 100 -0.42 7.34 26.83
N LEU A 101 0.81 6.94 27.18
CA LEU A 101 2.02 7.44 26.51
C LEU A 101 2.05 7.05 25.03
N ASN A 102 1.71 5.80 24.70
CA ASN A 102 1.68 5.32 23.33
C ASN A 102 0.64 6.10 22.49
N CYS A 103 -0.55 6.33 23.04
CA CYS A 103 -1.58 7.18 22.42
C CYS A 103 -1.06 8.60 22.20
N LYS A 104 -0.44 9.22 23.23
CA LYS A 104 0.10 10.57 23.14
C LYS A 104 1.20 10.71 22.08
N GLN A 105 2.03 9.68 21.90
CA GLN A 105 3.03 9.65 20.84
C GLN A 105 2.38 9.48 19.45
N ASN A 106 1.31 8.69 19.36
CA ASN A 106 0.57 8.48 18.12
C ASN A 106 -0.17 9.73 17.61
N CYS A 107 -0.36 10.76 18.45
CA CYS A 107 -0.89 12.06 18.02
C CYS A 107 -0.07 12.67 16.87
N ALA A 108 1.25 12.45 16.82
CA ALA A 108 2.08 12.91 15.70
C ALA A 108 1.63 12.31 14.36
N VAL A 109 1.20 11.04 14.36
CA VAL A 109 0.67 10.34 13.18
C VAL A 109 -0.70 10.87 12.81
N GLU A 110 -1.60 11.02 13.79
CA GLU A 110 -2.96 11.52 13.55
C GLU A 110 -2.95 12.92 12.93
N LEU A 111 -2.11 13.81 13.46
CA LEU A 111 -1.95 15.17 12.94
C LEU A 111 -1.27 15.22 11.57
N ALA A 112 -0.40 14.25 11.26
CA ALA A 112 0.24 14.13 9.96
C ALA A 112 -0.65 13.46 8.90
N THR A 113 -1.79 12.87 9.28
CA THR A 113 -2.66 12.11 8.38
C THR A 113 -3.80 12.96 7.84
N LEU A 114 -3.88 13.08 6.51
CA LEU A 114 -4.94 13.83 5.85
C LEU A 114 -6.25 13.01 5.81
N PRO A 115 -7.43 13.66 5.94
CA PRO A 115 -8.71 12.96 5.81
C PRO A 115 -8.83 12.22 4.46
N GLY A 116 -9.02 10.89 4.52
CA GLY A 116 -9.13 10.02 3.35
C GLY A 116 -7.78 9.51 2.79
N SER A 117 -6.67 9.81 3.46
CA SER A 117 -5.36 9.18 3.25
C SER A 117 -5.06 8.23 4.40
N ASP A 118 -4.55 7.05 4.10
CA ASP A 118 -4.03 6.12 5.12
C ASP A 118 -2.53 6.35 5.40
N ASN A 119 -1.88 7.22 4.61
CA ASN A 119 -0.45 7.50 4.74
C ASN A 119 -0.23 8.86 5.45
N PRO A 120 0.42 8.87 6.63
CA PRO A 120 0.84 10.09 7.29
C PRO A 120 1.95 10.79 6.50
N LEU A 121 2.00 12.12 6.56
CA LEU A 121 3.09 12.91 6.01
C LEU A 121 4.36 12.70 6.85
N GLU A 122 5.43 12.22 6.21
CA GLU A 122 6.74 12.10 6.84
C GLU A 122 7.27 13.49 7.27
N ASP A 123 7.88 13.53 8.45
CA ASP A 123 8.46 14.74 9.05
C ASP A 123 7.52 15.95 9.01
N PHE A 124 6.23 15.71 9.25
CA PHE A 124 5.20 16.74 9.16
C PHE A 124 5.55 18.00 9.95
N LEU A 125 5.84 17.90 11.25
CA LEU A 125 6.24 19.05 12.07
C LEU A 125 7.57 19.69 11.63
N PRO A 126 8.69 18.95 11.49
CA PRO A 126 9.95 19.51 10.98
C PRO A 126 9.79 20.25 9.64
N SER A 127 9.01 19.70 8.70
CA SER A 127 8.83 20.26 7.36
C SER A 127 8.30 21.69 7.39
N HIS A 128 7.43 22.04 8.34
CA HIS A 128 6.93 23.41 8.50
C HIS A 128 8.08 24.41 8.69
N PHE A 129 9.08 24.06 9.51
CA PHE A 129 10.24 24.92 9.74
C PHE A 129 11.17 24.97 8.53
N ASN A 130 11.28 23.87 7.77
CA ASN A 130 12.01 23.85 6.51
C ASN A 130 11.37 24.80 5.46
N TYR A 131 10.05 24.79 5.31
CA TYR A 131 9.37 25.72 4.40
C TYR A 131 9.40 27.17 4.90
N LEU A 132 9.23 27.38 6.21
CA LEU A 132 9.25 28.71 6.81
C LEU A 132 10.62 29.39 6.69
N GLN A 133 11.73 28.66 6.87
CA GLN A 133 13.05 29.26 6.73
C GLN A 133 13.27 29.80 5.30
N PHE A 134 12.86 29.06 4.27
CA PHE A 134 12.95 29.53 2.88
C PHE A 134 12.05 30.74 2.63
N SER A 135 10.85 30.75 3.20
CA SER A 135 9.90 31.85 3.05
C SER A 135 10.43 33.15 3.67
N TYR A 136 11.04 33.06 4.86
CA TYR A 136 11.66 34.21 5.52
C TYR A 136 12.93 34.67 4.80
N TYR A 137 13.74 33.75 4.30
CA TYR A 137 14.88 34.07 3.46
C TYR A 137 14.49 34.87 2.22
N ASN A 138 13.47 34.41 1.48
CA ASN A 138 12.96 35.10 0.29
C ASN A 138 12.34 36.48 0.61
N SER A 139 11.98 36.72 1.87
CA SER A 139 11.48 38.00 2.38
C SER A 139 12.59 38.85 3.04
N GLU A 140 13.86 38.43 2.94
CA GLU A 140 15.05 39.04 3.55
C GLU A 140 15.00 39.16 5.09
N ASP A 141 14.13 38.39 5.76
CA ASP A 141 14.05 38.31 7.22
C ASP A 141 14.99 37.22 7.75
N TYR A 142 16.29 37.49 7.69
CA TYR A 142 17.33 36.54 8.11
C TYR A 142 17.21 36.13 9.59
N GLN A 143 16.69 37.02 10.45
CA GLN A 143 16.51 36.71 11.86
C GLN A 143 15.52 35.55 12.04
N LYS A 144 14.36 35.60 11.38
CA LYS A 144 13.38 34.50 11.44
C LYS A 144 13.81 33.27 10.63
N ALA A 145 14.54 33.46 9.53
CA ALA A 145 15.11 32.35 8.77
C ALA A 145 16.08 31.53 9.64
N ILE A 146 16.97 32.19 10.40
CA ILE A 146 17.88 31.55 11.35
C ILE A 146 17.11 30.84 12.47
N GLU A 147 16.10 31.49 13.07
CA GLU A 147 15.26 30.86 14.11
C GLU A 147 14.63 29.57 13.59
N CYS A 148 14.05 29.58 12.38
CA CYS A 148 13.41 28.40 11.78
C CYS A 148 14.43 27.31 11.42
N ALA A 149 15.59 27.67 10.85
CA ALA A 149 16.65 26.71 10.54
C ALA A 149 17.19 26.02 11.80
N LYS A 150 17.48 26.79 12.87
CA LYS A 150 17.87 26.24 14.18
C LYS A 150 16.78 25.36 14.78
N THR A 151 15.51 25.72 14.59
CA THR A 151 14.36 24.95 15.06
C THR A 151 14.22 23.61 14.32
N TYR A 152 14.42 23.59 13.00
CA TYR A 152 14.45 22.35 12.22
C TYR A 152 15.59 21.43 12.65
N LEU A 153 16.78 22.00 12.90
CA LEU A 153 17.97 21.24 13.32
C LEU A 153 17.84 20.62 14.72
N LEU A 154 16.79 20.94 15.49
CA LEU A 154 16.45 20.19 16.71
C LEU A 154 16.01 18.75 16.41
N PHE A 155 15.43 18.51 15.23
CA PHE A 155 14.99 17.19 14.78
C PHE A 155 16.08 16.48 13.98
N HIS A 156 16.72 17.18 13.03
CA HIS A 156 17.75 16.61 12.17
C HIS A 156 19.06 17.40 12.30
N PRO A 157 19.83 17.20 13.38
CA PRO A 157 21.05 17.98 13.63
C PRO A 157 22.13 17.79 12.57
N GLU A 158 22.14 16.64 11.90
CA GLU A 158 23.12 16.25 10.87
C GLU A 158 22.70 16.63 9.44
N ASP A 159 21.58 17.34 9.25
CA ASP A 159 21.12 17.75 7.92
C ASP A 159 22.11 18.74 7.28
N GLU A 160 22.87 18.29 6.28
CA GLU A 160 23.92 19.08 5.64
C GLU A 160 23.36 20.33 4.95
N VAL A 161 22.20 20.21 4.29
CA VAL A 161 21.59 21.30 3.52
C VAL A 161 21.11 22.40 4.47
N MET A 162 20.44 22.04 5.55
CA MET A 162 19.98 23.01 6.53
C MET A 162 21.14 23.67 7.27
N ASN A 163 22.20 22.92 7.59
CA ASN A 163 23.40 23.49 8.20
C ASN A 163 24.08 24.52 7.27
N GLN A 164 24.14 24.25 5.96
CA GLN A 164 24.63 25.22 4.97
C GLN A 164 23.74 26.46 4.88
N ASN A 165 22.42 26.28 4.87
CA ASN A 165 21.45 27.39 4.86
C ASN A 165 21.61 28.26 6.12
N LEU A 166 21.75 27.64 7.30
CA LEU A 166 21.97 28.34 8.56
C LEU A 166 23.27 29.16 8.54
N ALA A 167 24.37 28.59 8.05
CA ALA A 167 25.64 29.31 7.92
C ALA A 167 25.50 30.52 6.97
N TYR A 168 24.81 30.33 5.84
CA TYR A 168 24.55 31.41 4.89
C TYR A 168 23.70 32.54 5.52
N TYR A 169 22.58 32.23 6.17
CA TYR A 169 21.76 33.25 6.83
C TYR A 169 22.50 33.96 7.97
N SER A 170 23.31 33.22 8.73
CA SER A 170 24.13 33.77 9.82
C SER A 170 25.14 34.78 9.29
N SER A 171 25.79 34.48 8.17
CA SER A 171 26.73 35.39 7.50
C SER A 171 26.05 36.68 7.00
N MET A 172 24.82 36.57 6.49
CA MET A 172 24.05 37.71 5.96
C MET A 172 23.54 38.63 7.07
N LEU A 173 23.15 38.10 8.22
CA LEU A 173 22.71 38.88 9.38
C LEU A 173 23.89 39.45 10.20
N GLY A 174 25.02 38.73 10.19
CA GLY A 174 26.19 38.94 11.04
C GLY A 174 26.24 37.91 12.18
N GLU A 175 27.38 37.25 12.33
CA GLU A 175 27.59 36.11 13.25
C GLU A 175 27.19 36.41 14.71
N ASP A 176 27.54 37.58 15.24
CA ASP A 176 27.21 37.95 16.61
C ASP A 176 25.70 38.04 16.85
N LYS A 177 24.95 38.57 15.87
CA LYS A 177 23.48 38.65 15.94
C LYS A 177 22.85 37.27 15.74
N ALA A 178 23.41 36.48 14.83
CA ALA A 178 22.95 35.12 14.56
C ALA A 178 23.13 34.20 15.77
N ALA A 179 24.24 34.34 16.51
CA ALA A 179 24.53 33.59 17.72
C ALA A 179 23.50 33.86 18.83
N ALA A 180 22.97 35.08 18.93
CA ALA A 180 21.96 35.44 19.93
C ALA A 180 20.56 34.85 19.64
N ILE A 181 20.31 34.35 18.43
CA ILE A 181 19.02 33.76 18.06
C ILE A 181 19.02 32.28 18.46
N SER A 182 18.07 31.85 19.27
CA SER A 182 17.87 30.45 19.62
C SER A 182 16.81 29.79 18.72
N ALA A 183 16.74 28.46 18.77
CA ALA A 183 15.55 27.74 18.29
C ALA A 183 14.32 28.11 19.13
N ARG A 184 13.12 27.81 18.61
CA ARG A 184 11.87 28.05 19.33
C ARG A 184 11.76 27.17 20.56
N GLU A 185 11.52 27.80 21.70
CA GLU A 185 11.44 27.12 23.00
C GLU A 185 10.29 26.11 23.08
N THR A 186 9.15 26.39 22.42
CA THR A 186 8.01 25.45 22.35
C THR A 186 8.40 24.14 21.68
N VAL A 187 9.17 24.20 20.61
CA VAL A 187 9.65 23.04 19.86
C VAL A 187 10.71 22.30 20.66
N HIS A 188 11.63 23.04 21.28
CA HIS A 188 12.64 22.45 22.17
C HIS A 188 11.99 21.65 23.32
N ARG A 189 10.94 22.20 23.93
CA ARG A 189 10.15 21.51 24.96
C ARG A 189 9.46 20.26 24.41
N HIS A 190 8.83 20.37 23.25
CA HIS A 190 8.15 19.24 22.60
C HIS A 190 9.13 18.09 22.27
N VAL A 191 10.26 18.39 21.63
CA VAL A 191 11.29 17.38 21.32
C VAL A 191 11.79 16.71 22.60
N ARG A 192 12.15 17.49 23.63
CA ARG A 192 12.60 16.95 24.90
C ARG A 192 11.55 16.06 25.57
N GLN A 193 10.29 16.49 25.59
CA GLN A 193 9.20 15.71 26.15
C GLN A 193 9.00 14.41 25.37
N SER A 194 8.96 14.47 24.04
CA SER A 194 8.77 13.32 23.18
C SER A 194 9.89 12.28 23.35
N LEU A 195 11.15 12.72 23.40
CA LEU A 195 12.28 11.81 23.64
C LEU A 195 12.19 11.10 25.00
N LEU A 196 11.85 11.82 26.07
CA LEU A 196 11.68 11.20 27.41
C LEU A 196 10.52 10.20 27.45
N GLU A 197 9.42 10.50 26.77
CA GLU A 197 8.28 9.59 26.66
C GLU A 197 8.64 8.32 25.88
N LYS A 198 9.41 8.46 24.80
CA LYS A 198 9.94 7.33 24.02
C LYS A 198 10.92 6.48 24.82
N GLU A 199 11.81 7.09 25.61
CA GLU A 199 12.68 6.35 26.52
C GLU A 199 11.86 5.46 27.48
N LEU A 200 10.75 5.96 28.02
CA LEU A 200 9.85 5.19 28.86
C LEU A 200 9.12 4.07 28.11
N LEU A 201 8.66 4.33 26.88
CA LEU A 201 8.00 3.33 26.04
C LEU A 201 8.96 2.22 25.61
N TYR A 202 10.18 2.56 25.23
CA TYR A 202 11.23 1.60 24.92
C TYR A 202 11.67 0.79 26.15
N PHE A 203 11.75 1.42 27.32
CA PHE A 203 11.93 0.70 28.58
C PHE A 203 10.77 -0.28 28.81
N GLY A 204 9.54 0.14 28.51
CA GLY A 204 8.35 -0.71 28.55
C GLY A 204 8.47 -1.94 27.65
N TYR A 205 8.99 -1.77 26.43
CA TYR A 205 9.29 -2.87 25.52
C TYR A 205 10.34 -3.83 26.10
N GLU A 206 11.45 -3.32 26.64
CA GLU A 206 12.54 -4.19 27.15
C GLU A 206 12.16 -4.98 28.39
N VAL A 207 11.42 -4.36 29.32
CA VAL A 207 11.11 -4.98 30.62
C VAL A 207 9.82 -5.80 30.56
N PHE A 208 8.82 -5.31 29.82
CA PHE A 208 7.47 -5.87 29.82
C PHE A 208 7.04 -6.45 28.47
N GLY A 209 7.84 -6.29 27.41
CA GLY A 209 7.50 -6.80 26.07
C GLY A 209 6.38 -6.02 25.37
N ILE A 210 6.05 -4.81 25.84
CA ILE A 210 5.01 -3.96 25.26
C ILE A 210 5.52 -3.43 23.91
N THR A 211 4.81 -3.73 22.83
CA THR A 211 5.18 -3.24 21.51
C THR A 211 4.97 -1.73 21.41
N PHE A 212 6.03 -1.02 21.01
CA PHE A 212 5.99 0.40 20.67
C PHE A 212 6.53 0.56 19.25
N VAL A 213 5.78 1.29 18.42
CA VAL A 213 6.19 1.69 17.08
C VAL A 213 6.44 3.19 17.13
N ASP A 214 7.69 3.59 16.94
CA ASP A 214 8.07 4.99 16.94
C ASP A 214 7.50 5.68 15.70
N PRO A 215 6.66 6.71 15.87
CA PRO A 215 6.06 7.40 14.74
C PRO A 215 7.04 8.36 14.05
N ASP A 216 8.13 8.74 14.70
CA ASP A 216 9.02 9.78 14.19
C ASP A 216 10.34 9.21 13.64
N SER A 217 10.74 9.72 12.47
CA SER A 217 12.01 9.39 11.83
C SER A 217 13.22 10.01 12.55
N TRP A 218 12.99 11.11 13.27
CA TRP A 218 14.02 11.96 13.88
C TRP A 218 14.45 11.50 15.28
N THR A 219 13.88 10.44 15.83
CA THR A 219 14.32 9.89 17.12
C THR A 219 15.80 9.48 17.03
N PRO A 220 16.71 10.05 17.86
CA PRO A 220 18.10 9.66 17.88
C PRO A 220 18.25 8.16 18.14
N ALA A 221 19.16 7.52 17.42
CA ALA A 221 19.33 6.08 17.51
C ALA A 221 19.57 5.63 18.95
N GLU A 222 20.33 6.42 19.73
CA GLU A 222 20.72 6.18 21.13
C GLU A 222 19.52 6.01 22.08
N VAL A 223 18.39 6.64 21.79
CA VAL A 223 17.16 6.52 22.60
C VAL A 223 16.54 5.13 22.45
N MET A 224 16.71 4.50 21.28
CA MET A 224 16.25 3.15 21.03
C MET A 224 17.21 2.11 21.61
N PRO A 225 16.71 1.13 22.39
CA PRO A 225 17.53 0.07 22.95
C PRO A 225 18.29 -0.73 21.89
N LEU A 226 19.54 -1.08 22.19
CA LEU A 226 20.44 -1.78 21.27
C LEU A 226 19.81 -3.06 20.70
N LYS A 227 19.16 -3.87 21.56
CA LYS A 227 18.50 -5.12 21.13
C LYS A 227 17.40 -4.87 20.10
N LEU A 228 16.61 -3.82 20.29
CA LEU A 228 15.53 -3.47 19.36
C LEU A 228 16.11 -2.92 18.05
N ARG A 229 17.15 -2.09 18.13
CA ARG A 229 17.85 -1.55 16.96
C ARG A 229 18.47 -2.65 16.10
N GLU A 230 19.13 -3.62 16.72
CA GLU A 230 19.71 -4.79 16.04
C GLU A 230 18.61 -5.67 15.42
N LYS A 231 17.51 -5.89 16.13
CA LYS A 231 16.35 -6.64 15.63
C LYS A 231 15.74 -5.96 14.39
N GLN A 232 15.44 -4.66 14.47
CA GLN A 232 14.89 -3.90 13.35
C GLN A 232 15.85 -3.86 12.15
N LYS A 233 17.16 -3.75 12.41
CA LYS A 233 18.18 -3.83 11.35
C LYS A 233 18.16 -5.19 10.64
N ALA A 234 18.12 -6.29 11.39
CA ALA A 234 18.07 -7.64 10.82
C ALA A 234 16.76 -7.89 10.04
N GLU A 235 15.64 -7.38 10.53
CA GLU A 235 14.34 -7.42 9.84
C GLU A 235 14.37 -6.62 8.54
N ARG A 236 14.97 -5.42 8.55
CA ARG A 236 15.13 -4.57 7.36
C ARG A 236 16.05 -5.22 6.31
N GLU A 237 17.17 -5.80 6.73
CA GLU A 237 18.07 -6.55 5.85
C GLU A 237 17.37 -7.77 5.23
N THR A 238 16.54 -8.46 6.02
CA THR A 238 15.72 -9.58 5.54
C THR A 238 14.68 -9.12 4.51
N ALA A 239 13.98 -8.01 4.77
CA ALA A 239 13.01 -7.43 3.85
C ALA A 239 13.68 -6.96 2.53
N ALA A 240 14.86 -6.36 2.60
CA ALA A 240 15.63 -5.96 1.43
C ALA A 240 16.02 -7.17 0.58
N ARG A 241 16.49 -8.26 1.20
CA ARG A 241 16.81 -9.51 0.50
C ARG A 241 15.59 -10.12 -0.19
N ILE A 242 14.45 -10.19 0.51
CA ILE A 242 13.19 -10.68 -0.07
C ILE A 242 12.78 -9.83 -1.28
N THR A 243 12.90 -8.51 -1.17
CA THR A 243 12.57 -7.58 -2.27
C THR A 243 13.47 -7.80 -3.49
N GLU A 244 14.76 -8.01 -3.28
CA GLU A 244 15.72 -8.34 -4.33
C GLU A 244 15.40 -9.69 -5.00
N GLU A 245 15.11 -10.72 -4.20
CA GLU A 245 14.71 -12.05 -4.70
C GLU A 245 13.45 -11.97 -5.57
N ILE A 246 12.43 -11.21 -5.14
CA ILE A 246 11.22 -10.96 -5.94
C ILE A 246 11.56 -10.25 -7.25
N GLY A 247 12.40 -9.20 -7.19
CA GLY A 247 12.82 -8.46 -8.38
C GLY A 247 13.57 -9.33 -9.39
N ASN A 248 14.42 -10.26 -8.91
CA ASN A 248 15.13 -11.21 -9.76
C ASN A 248 14.18 -12.24 -10.39
N LEU A 249 13.23 -12.77 -9.61
CA LEU A 249 12.22 -13.69 -10.10
C LEU A 249 11.34 -13.05 -11.19
N MET A 250 10.95 -11.78 -11.02
CA MET A 250 10.18 -11.05 -12.03
C MET A 250 10.92 -10.95 -13.36
N LYS A 251 12.23 -10.64 -13.34
CA LYS A 251 13.06 -10.60 -14.55
C LYS A 251 13.19 -11.96 -15.23
N GLU A 252 13.30 -13.03 -14.44
CA GLU A 252 13.34 -14.40 -14.98
C GLU A 252 12.03 -14.76 -15.69
N ILE A 253 10.89 -14.40 -15.09
CA ILE A 253 9.56 -14.59 -15.71
C ILE A 253 9.46 -13.78 -17.02
N GLU A 254 9.90 -12.52 -17.03
CA GLU A 254 9.90 -11.69 -18.24
C GLU A 254 10.70 -12.34 -19.37
N ASN A 255 11.92 -12.81 -19.09
CA ASN A 255 12.76 -13.50 -20.07
C ASN A 255 12.09 -14.76 -20.62
N LEU A 256 11.50 -15.60 -19.75
CA LEU A 256 10.79 -16.81 -20.19
C LEU A 256 9.59 -16.50 -21.07
N VAL A 257 8.86 -15.41 -20.79
CA VAL A 257 7.74 -14.96 -21.61
C VAL A 257 8.24 -14.47 -22.98
N GLU A 258 9.34 -13.72 -23.02
CA GLU A 258 9.95 -13.27 -24.27
C GLU A 258 10.45 -14.43 -25.14
N GLU A 259 11.14 -15.41 -24.55
CA GLU A 259 11.61 -16.61 -25.24
C GLU A 259 10.44 -17.39 -25.85
N LYS A 260 9.38 -17.62 -25.07
CA LYS A 260 8.18 -18.32 -25.54
C LYS A 260 7.47 -17.57 -26.67
N ASN A 261 7.42 -16.24 -26.60
CA ASN A 261 6.86 -15.42 -27.67
C ASN A 261 7.71 -15.54 -28.94
N LYS A 262 9.03 -15.53 -28.82
CA LYS A 262 9.95 -15.71 -29.95
C LYS A 262 9.77 -17.08 -30.61
N GLU A 263 9.73 -18.16 -29.84
CA GLU A 263 9.44 -19.51 -30.35
C GLU A 263 8.10 -19.55 -31.11
N SER A 264 7.05 -18.94 -30.56
CA SER A 264 5.75 -18.85 -31.23
C SER A 264 5.82 -18.09 -32.56
N THR A 265 6.62 -17.01 -32.65
CA THR A 265 6.78 -16.27 -33.91
C THR A 265 7.60 -17.01 -34.95
N ASP A 266 8.59 -17.82 -34.53
CA ASP A 266 9.45 -18.55 -35.44
C ASP A 266 8.72 -19.77 -36.04
N ILE A 267 7.86 -20.44 -35.26
CA ILE A 267 6.94 -21.46 -35.78
C ILE A 267 6.00 -20.87 -36.85
N ALA A 268 5.45 -19.67 -36.60
CA ALA A 268 4.59 -19.00 -37.56
C ALA A 268 5.29 -18.61 -38.87
N LYS A 269 6.62 -18.39 -38.86
CA LYS A 269 7.41 -18.11 -40.08
C LYS A 269 7.74 -19.37 -40.88
N MET A 270 7.84 -20.53 -40.23
CA MET A 270 8.17 -21.79 -40.89
C MET A 270 6.98 -22.42 -41.63
N VAL A 271 5.75 -22.18 -41.17
CA VAL A 271 4.54 -22.78 -41.74
C VAL A 271 3.93 -21.86 -42.82
N ARG A 272 3.68 -22.40 -44.02
CA ARG A 272 3.15 -21.65 -45.16
C ARG A 272 1.74 -22.09 -45.51
N GLU A 273 0.76 -21.21 -45.32
CA GLU A 273 -0.65 -21.48 -45.58
C GLU A 273 -0.98 -21.55 -47.08
N GLY A 274 -2.08 -22.23 -47.44
CA GLY A 274 -2.64 -22.23 -48.79
C GLY A 274 -2.08 -23.30 -49.73
N GLY A 275 -1.65 -24.46 -49.21
CA GLY A 275 -1.44 -25.67 -50.00
C GLY A 275 -2.75 -26.29 -50.51
N SER A 276 -2.65 -27.23 -51.44
CA SER A 276 -3.80 -27.95 -51.98
C SER A 276 -4.46 -28.82 -50.92
N VAL A 277 -5.78 -28.89 -50.92
CA VAL A 277 -6.53 -29.93 -50.19
C VAL A 277 -6.53 -31.20 -51.05
N LEU A 278 -5.99 -32.30 -50.52
CA LEU A 278 -5.65 -33.52 -51.28
C LEU A 278 -6.86 -34.34 -51.79
N PHE A 279 -8.08 -33.91 -51.48
CA PHE A 279 -9.32 -34.63 -51.75
C PHE A 279 -10.30 -33.70 -52.46
N ASP A 280 -10.88 -34.17 -53.56
CA ASP A 280 -11.73 -33.35 -54.45
C ASP A 280 -13.01 -32.84 -53.76
N ASP A 281 -13.50 -33.56 -52.75
CA ASP A 281 -14.73 -33.24 -52.02
C ASP A 281 -14.51 -32.22 -50.88
N ILE A 282 -13.26 -31.83 -50.60
CA ILE A 282 -12.93 -30.90 -49.50
C ILE A 282 -12.75 -29.49 -50.06
N THR A 283 -13.39 -28.51 -49.42
CA THR A 283 -13.25 -27.10 -49.82
C THR A 283 -12.84 -26.22 -48.63
N VAL A 284 -12.03 -25.20 -48.89
CA VAL A 284 -11.61 -24.22 -47.87
C VAL A 284 -12.66 -23.12 -47.80
N THR A 285 -13.37 -23.02 -46.68
CA THR A 285 -14.45 -22.03 -46.48
C THR A 285 -13.96 -20.75 -45.82
N MET A 286 -13.01 -20.85 -44.88
CA MET A 286 -12.41 -19.69 -44.21
C MET A 286 -10.91 -19.89 -44.00
N THR A 287 -10.16 -18.80 -44.08
CA THR A 287 -8.71 -18.76 -43.84
C THR A 287 -8.36 -17.99 -42.56
N SER A 288 -7.10 -18.04 -42.14
CA SER A 288 -6.54 -17.29 -41.02
C SER A 288 -6.94 -15.80 -41.00
N LYS A 289 -7.03 -15.17 -42.18
CA LYS A 289 -7.47 -13.77 -42.32
C LYS A 289 -8.93 -13.56 -41.90
N ASN A 290 -9.81 -14.50 -42.24
CA ASN A 290 -11.23 -14.42 -41.89
C ASN A 290 -11.48 -14.78 -40.42
N LEU A 291 -10.57 -15.56 -39.82
CA LEU A 291 -10.71 -16.11 -38.46
C LEU A 291 -9.97 -15.30 -37.39
N ASN A 292 -9.36 -14.18 -37.77
CA ASN A 292 -8.57 -13.30 -36.91
C ASN A 292 -7.57 -14.08 -36.02
N GLY A 293 -6.82 -15.01 -36.63
CA GLY A 293 -5.81 -15.81 -35.94
C GLY A 293 -4.86 -16.48 -36.94
N SER A 294 -3.62 -16.74 -36.54
CA SER A 294 -2.60 -17.41 -37.37
C SER A 294 -2.82 -18.92 -37.43
N LEU A 295 -2.49 -19.55 -38.57
CA LEU A 295 -2.53 -21.00 -38.77
C LEU A 295 -3.92 -21.62 -38.52
N ARG A 296 -4.98 -20.95 -39.00
CA ARG A 296 -6.37 -21.41 -38.87
C ARG A 296 -7.02 -21.61 -40.24
N VAL A 297 -7.79 -22.69 -40.37
CA VAL A 297 -8.56 -22.98 -41.58
C VAL A 297 -9.90 -23.63 -41.21
N VAL A 298 -10.96 -23.24 -41.92
CA VAL A 298 -12.24 -23.95 -41.90
C VAL A 298 -12.40 -24.69 -43.21
N LEU A 299 -12.65 -25.99 -43.12
CA LEU A 299 -12.80 -26.91 -44.25
C LEU A 299 -14.20 -27.48 -44.24
N ASP A 300 -14.84 -27.52 -45.39
CA ASP A 300 -16.11 -28.20 -45.62
C ASP A 300 -15.87 -29.49 -46.42
N GLY A 301 -16.76 -30.48 -46.27
CA GLY A 301 -16.68 -31.78 -46.97
C GLY A 301 -15.63 -32.76 -46.41
N VAL A 302 -15.01 -32.46 -45.26
CA VAL A 302 -14.03 -33.37 -44.63
C VAL A 302 -14.67 -34.68 -44.17
N ILE A 303 -15.91 -34.60 -43.67
CA ILE A 303 -16.70 -35.71 -43.12
C ILE A 303 -18.03 -35.73 -43.86
N THR A 304 -18.52 -36.92 -44.23
CA THR A 304 -19.83 -37.08 -44.84
C THR A 304 -20.95 -37.03 -43.80
N ASP A 305 -22.19 -36.78 -44.22
CA ASP A 305 -23.34 -36.73 -43.31
C ASP A 305 -23.55 -38.02 -42.50
N ASP A 306 -23.27 -39.18 -43.10
CA ASP A 306 -23.39 -40.48 -42.42
C ASP A 306 -22.30 -40.70 -41.38
N GLU A 307 -21.06 -40.32 -41.70
CA GLU A 307 -19.94 -40.38 -40.76
C GLU A 307 -20.14 -39.41 -39.59
N CYS A 308 -20.67 -38.21 -39.87
CA CYS A 308 -21.03 -37.22 -38.87
C CYS A 308 -22.10 -37.77 -37.92
N ARG A 309 -23.17 -38.39 -38.44
CA ARG A 309 -24.20 -39.05 -37.64
C ARG A 309 -23.63 -40.14 -36.73
N GLU A 310 -22.71 -40.95 -37.24
CA GLU A 310 -22.08 -42.02 -36.47
C GLU A 310 -21.15 -41.48 -35.37
N LEU A 311 -20.37 -40.43 -35.64
CA LEU A 311 -19.55 -39.75 -34.64
C LEU A 311 -20.40 -39.06 -33.56
N HIS A 312 -21.54 -38.47 -33.93
CA HIS A 312 -22.49 -37.92 -32.96
C HIS A 312 -23.06 -39.00 -32.05
N ARG A 313 -23.42 -40.17 -32.59
CA ARG A 313 -23.85 -41.31 -31.76
C ARG A 313 -22.76 -41.77 -30.81
N LEU A 314 -21.52 -41.86 -31.30
CA LEU A 314 -20.36 -42.22 -30.49
C LEU A 314 -20.14 -41.22 -29.35
N SER A 315 -20.16 -39.93 -29.64
CA SER A 315 -20.03 -38.86 -28.65
C SER A 315 -21.16 -38.92 -27.62
N ASN A 316 -22.43 -38.99 -28.05
CA ASN A 316 -23.56 -39.03 -27.12
C ASN A 316 -23.59 -40.28 -26.21
N ALA A 317 -22.99 -41.39 -26.65
CA ALA A 317 -22.95 -42.63 -25.87
C ALA A 317 -21.83 -42.65 -24.81
N ALA A 318 -20.77 -41.86 -25.00
CA ALA A 318 -19.53 -41.97 -24.20
C ALA A 318 -18.95 -40.62 -23.72
N ALA A 319 -19.55 -39.48 -24.09
CA ALA A 319 -19.09 -38.16 -23.66
C ALA A 319 -19.61 -37.81 -22.27
N LEU A 320 -18.73 -37.21 -21.47
CA LEU A 320 -19.05 -36.62 -20.18
C LEU A 320 -19.03 -35.10 -20.31
N THR A 321 -19.80 -34.41 -19.46
CA THR A 321 -19.79 -32.96 -19.41
C THR A 321 -18.39 -32.44 -19.04
N GLY A 322 -17.92 -31.46 -19.80
CA GLY A 322 -16.57 -30.91 -19.74
C GLY A 322 -15.62 -31.51 -20.76
N ASP A 323 -14.35 -31.14 -20.66
CA ASP A 323 -13.28 -31.59 -21.55
C ASP A 323 -12.90 -33.07 -21.44
N GLY A 324 -13.61 -33.87 -20.63
CA GLY A 324 -13.33 -35.30 -20.44
C GLY A 324 -12.11 -35.62 -19.56
N TYR A 325 -11.39 -34.62 -19.03
CA TYR A 325 -10.20 -34.83 -18.18
C TYR A 325 -10.32 -34.18 -16.81
N ARG A 326 -10.79 -32.93 -16.73
CA ARG A 326 -10.80 -32.11 -15.49
C ARG A 326 -12.17 -31.51 -15.15
N GLY A 327 -13.21 -31.85 -15.91
CA GLY A 327 -14.60 -31.45 -15.63
C GLY A 327 -14.90 -29.96 -15.83
N LYS A 328 -14.02 -29.20 -16.50
CA LYS A 328 -14.32 -27.80 -16.87
C LYS A 328 -15.33 -27.79 -18.03
N PRO A 329 -16.55 -27.23 -17.86
CA PRO A 329 -17.57 -27.20 -18.91
C PRO A 329 -17.21 -26.30 -20.10
N SER A 330 -16.34 -25.32 -19.87
CA SER A 330 -16.07 -24.19 -20.78
C SER A 330 -14.57 -23.92 -20.87
N PRO A 331 -13.79 -24.79 -21.54
CA PRO A 331 -12.32 -24.77 -21.49
C PRO A 331 -11.66 -23.67 -22.34
N HIS A 332 -12.32 -23.15 -23.39
CA HIS A 332 -11.72 -22.10 -24.24
C HIS A 332 -12.47 -20.76 -24.19
N SER A 333 -13.77 -20.76 -23.90
CA SER A 333 -14.58 -19.54 -23.73
C SER A 333 -15.71 -19.76 -22.71
N PRO A 334 -16.13 -18.74 -21.94
CA PRO A 334 -17.32 -18.82 -21.07
C PRO A 334 -18.63 -19.03 -21.83
N SER A 335 -18.68 -18.73 -23.13
CA SER A 335 -19.89 -18.80 -23.98
C SER A 335 -20.06 -20.14 -24.70
N GLU A 336 -19.40 -21.19 -24.25
CA GLU A 336 -19.49 -22.53 -24.83
C GLU A 336 -19.63 -23.60 -23.74
N THR A 337 -20.26 -24.71 -24.11
CA THR A 337 -20.30 -25.94 -23.31
C THR A 337 -19.66 -27.08 -24.09
N PHE A 338 -18.81 -27.84 -23.41
CA PHE A 338 -18.07 -28.97 -23.95
C PHE A 338 -18.60 -30.29 -23.39
N GLN A 339 -18.66 -31.29 -24.25
CA GLN A 339 -18.89 -32.68 -23.90
C GLN A 339 -17.82 -33.51 -24.62
N GLY A 340 -16.81 -33.95 -23.86
CA GLY A 340 -15.67 -34.71 -24.37
C GLY A 340 -15.75 -36.19 -23.98
N MET A 341 -15.17 -37.05 -24.83
CA MET A 341 -15.08 -38.49 -24.54
C MET A 341 -13.91 -38.78 -23.59
N GLY A 342 -14.20 -39.38 -22.43
CA GLY A 342 -13.21 -39.77 -21.44
C GLY A 342 -12.48 -41.09 -21.75
N GLN A 343 -11.53 -41.49 -20.91
CA GLN A 343 -10.69 -42.68 -21.11
C GLN A 343 -11.40 -44.03 -20.88
N GLU A 344 -12.62 -44.05 -20.34
CA GLU A 344 -13.33 -45.29 -19.97
C GLU A 344 -14.66 -45.45 -20.71
N GLY A 345 -14.80 -46.56 -21.46
CA GLY A 345 -16.02 -46.91 -22.17
C GLY A 345 -15.78 -48.01 -23.21
N LYS A 346 -16.82 -48.78 -23.55
CA LYS A 346 -16.77 -49.75 -24.66
C LYS A 346 -17.43 -49.13 -25.88
N VAL A 347 -16.65 -48.95 -26.95
CA VAL A 347 -17.14 -48.41 -28.23
C VAL A 347 -17.21 -49.50 -29.28
N SER A 348 -18.10 -49.33 -30.26
CA SER A 348 -18.19 -50.29 -31.37
C SER A 348 -16.91 -50.25 -32.22
N LEU A 349 -16.46 -51.40 -32.70
CA LEU A 349 -15.27 -51.50 -33.56
C LEU A 349 -15.41 -50.62 -34.81
N LYS A 350 -16.62 -50.53 -35.37
CA LYS A 350 -16.93 -49.71 -36.54
C LYS A 350 -16.71 -48.22 -36.25
N SER A 351 -17.25 -47.71 -35.14
CA SER A 351 -17.13 -46.30 -34.76
C SER A 351 -15.69 -45.93 -34.40
N ALA A 352 -14.94 -46.85 -33.76
CA ALA A 352 -13.53 -46.66 -33.46
C ALA A 352 -12.65 -46.57 -34.73
N HIS A 353 -12.87 -47.46 -35.71
CA HIS A 353 -12.16 -47.40 -36.99
C HIS A 353 -12.49 -46.13 -37.76
N LEU A 354 -13.76 -45.72 -37.77
CA LEU A 354 -14.17 -44.46 -38.41
C LEU A 354 -13.44 -43.27 -37.78
N TYR A 355 -13.44 -43.18 -36.45
CA TYR A 355 -12.78 -42.10 -35.72
C TYR A 355 -11.27 -42.03 -36.01
N PHE A 356 -10.58 -43.18 -35.99
CA PHE A 356 -9.16 -43.24 -36.34
C PHE A 356 -8.89 -42.80 -37.78
N ASN A 357 -9.64 -43.34 -38.75
CA ASN A 357 -9.45 -43.01 -40.16
C ASN A 357 -9.71 -41.54 -40.46
N LEU A 358 -10.73 -40.94 -39.83
CA LEU A 358 -11.01 -39.51 -39.97
C LEU A 358 -9.90 -38.66 -39.35
N SER A 359 -9.35 -39.08 -38.21
CA SER A 359 -8.21 -38.38 -37.59
C SER A 359 -7.00 -38.37 -38.51
N GLU A 360 -6.69 -39.50 -39.16
CA GLU A 360 -5.63 -39.61 -40.16
C GLU A 360 -5.93 -38.82 -41.44
N LYS A 361 -7.20 -38.79 -41.88
CA LYS A 361 -7.63 -37.95 -43.02
C LYS A 361 -7.38 -36.47 -42.72
N VAL A 362 -7.81 -36.00 -41.54
CA VAL A 362 -7.58 -34.62 -41.08
C VAL A 362 -6.09 -34.32 -41.01
N ARG A 363 -5.27 -35.21 -40.44
CA ARG A 363 -3.81 -35.04 -40.39
C ARG A 363 -3.21 -34.77 -41.76
N LYS A 364 -3.55 -35.59 -42.76
CA LYS A 364 -3.05 -35.43 -44.16
C LYS A 364 -3.51 -34.12 -44.80
N VAL A 365 -4.76 -33.72 -44.55
CA VAL A 365 -5.28 -32.45 -45.07
C VAL A 365 -4.55 -31.27 -44.44
N MET A 366 -4.30 -31.31 -43.13
CA MET A 366 -3.54 -30.26 -42.44
C MET A 366 -2.09 -30.18 -42.93
N GLU A 367 -1.40 -31.32 -43.06
CA GLU A 367 -0.03 -31.38 -43.59
C GLU A 367 0.07 -30.73 -44.98
N SER A 368 -0.88 -31.04 -45.86
CA SER A 368 -0.90 -30.48 -47.22
C SER A 368 -1.28 -29.00 -47.23
N TYR A 369 -2.32 -28.60 -46.49
CA TYR A 369 -2.80 -27.22 -46.50
C TYR A 369 -1.77 -26.25 -45.92
N PHE A 370 -1.09 -26.65 -44.85
CA PHE A 370 -0.04 -25.86 -44.19
C PHE A 370 1.37 -26.12 -44.74
N ARG A 371 1.49 -26.96 -45.78
CA ARG A 371 2.75 -27.28 -46.49
C ARG A 371 3.87 -27.65 -45.51
N LEU A 372 3.55 -28.53 -44.56
CA LEU A 372 4.50 -28.94 -43.53
C LEU A 372 5.62 -29.75 -44.18
N GLU A 373 6.87 -29.37 -43.92
CA GLU A 373 8.06 -30.08 -44.40
C GLU A 373 8.30 -31.39 -43.62
N THR A 374 7.72 -31.48 -42.42
CA THR A 374 7.79 -32.64 -41.53
C THR A 374 6.39 -33.24 -41.31
N PRO A 375 6.29 -34.56 -41.07
CA PRO A 375 5.02 -35.18 -40.70
C PRO A 375 4.47 -34.62 -39.38
N LEU A 376 3.16 -34.42 -39.33
CA LEU A 376 2.45 -33.98 -38.15
C LEU A 376 2.22 -35.16 -37.21
N TYR A 377 2.89 -35.17 -36.06
CA TYR A 377 2.64 -36.17 -35.02
C TYR A 377 1.67 -35.58 -33.99
N PHE A 378 0.45 -36.12 -33.89
CA PHE A 378 -0.47 -35.73 -32.82
C PHE A 378 -0.31 -36.67 -31.62
N SER A 379 -0.24 -36.11 -30.41
CA SER A 379 -0.15 -36.91 -29.18
C SER A 379 -1.46 -37.61 -28.84
N TYR A 380 -2.59 -37.02 -29.23
CA TYR A 380 -3.93 -37.59 -29.09
C TYR A 380 -4.90 -36.89 -30.06
N THR A 381 -6.01 -37.54 -30.37
CA THR A 381 -7.17 -36.91 -31.03
C THR A 381 -8.30 -36.87 -30.02
N HIS A 382 -8.99 -35.74 -29.91
CA HIS A 382 -10.10 -35.56 -28.99
C HIS A 382 -11.42 -35.33 -29.75
N LEU A 383 -12.39 -36.22 -29.53
CA LEU A 383 -13.76 -36.06 -30.02
C LEU A 383 -14.56 -35.27 -28.99
N VAL A 384 -15.03 -34.08 -29.39
CA VAL A 384 -15.84 -33.21 -28.53
C VAL A 384 -17.10 -32.74 -29.25
N CYS A 385 -18.22 -32.74 -28.53
CA CYS A 385 -19.37 -31.94 -28.90
C CYS A 385 -19.27 -30.58 -28.20
N ARG A 386 -19.45 -29.52 -28.98
CA ARG A 386 -19.33 -28.14 -28.52
C ARG A 386 -20.62 -27.40 -28.90
N SER A 387 -21.26 -26.80 -27.90
CA SER A 387 -22.50 -26.04 -28.08
C SER A 387 -22.28 -24.62 -27.60
N ALA A 388 -22.68 -23.64 -28.42
CA ALA A 388 -22.73 -22.25 -27.99
C ALA A 388 -23.81 -22.09 -26.90
N ILE A 389 -23.50 -21.35 -25.85
CA ILE A 389 -24.46 -20.92 -24.83
C ILE A 389 -24.58 -19.40 -24.90
N GLU A 390 -25.80 -18.90 -24.79
CA GLU A 390 -26.10 -17.45 -24.81
C GLU A 390 -25.56 -16.72 -23.57
#